data_AF-A0A7X9DJB4-F1
#
_entry.id   AF-A0A7X9DJB4-F1
#
_cell.length_a   1.000
_cell.length_b   1.000
_cell.length_c   1.000
_cell.angle_alpha   90.00
_cell.angle_beta   90.00
_cell.angle_gamma   90.00
#
_symmetry.space_group_name_H-M   'P 1'
#
loop_
_entity.id
_entity.type
_entity.pdbx_description
1 polymer ?
#
loop_
_entity_poly.entity_id
_entity_poly.type
_entity_poly.pdbx_seq_one_letter_code
_entity_poly.pdbx_strand_id
1 'polypeptide(L)'
;MDVMYAMGTGVSFVASVCATFGILPHEFFVYETAIFLATFLNIGKYLEDRARSRTSGTIKKLLSLKPDTATVIRDNNEIEIKTEDVVVGDSIIVKPQSRVPVDGVIIKGAGYIDESMVTGESVPVYKKEGDRVIGGTLNKNNLLVIQAQVLGSDSVLSRIISLVQQAQESKPAMQRFADRVVGYFIPVILIIAFVASVLWYVFT
;
A
#
# COMPACT_ATOMS: atom_id res chain seq x y z
N MET A 1 14.95 3.41 15.63
CA MET A 1 14.70 4.77 16.17
C MET A 1 14.00 4.73 17.53
N ASP A 2 12.89 4.00 17.67
CA ASP A 2 12.03 4.04 18.87
C ASP A 2 12.73 3.68 20.19
N VAL A 3 13.74 2.81 20.17
CA VAL A 3 14.47 2.38 21.38
C VAL A 3 15.18 3.54 22.08
N MET A 4 15.83 4.44 21.32
CA MET A 4 16.56 5.58 21.89
C MET A 4 15.60 6.55 22.60
N TYR A 5 14.47 6.83 21.97
CA TYR A 5 13.47 7.73 22.55
C TYR A 5 12.77 7.11 23.75
N ALA A 6 12.42 5.82 23.68
CA ALA A 6 11.82 5.10 24.79
C ALA A 6 12.74 5.08 26.01
N MET A 7 14.05 4.89 25.80
CA MET A 7 15.04 4.99 26.88
C MET A 7 15.16 6.43 27.41
N GLY A 8 15.29 7.44 26.56
CA GLY A 8 15.43 8.83 26.99
C GLY A 8 14.22 9.34 27.78
N THR A 9 13.02 9.23 27.21
CA THR A 9 11.77 9.65 27.87
C THR A 9 11.48 8.79 29.11
N GLY A 10 11.75 7.48 29.04
CA GLY A 10 11.55 6.55 30.16
C GLY A 10 12.47 6.86 31.34
N VAL A 11 13.76 7.07 31.10
CA VAL A 11 14.74 7.44 32.15
C VAL A 11 14.38 8.78 32.77
N SER A 12 14.07 9.81 31.97
CA SER A 12 13.65 11.12 32.49
C SER A 12 12.37 11.02 33.33
N PHE A 13 11.39 10.23 32.90
CA PHE A 13 10.14 10.05 33.64
C PHE A 13 10.35 9.29 34.96
N VAL A 14 11.07 8.17 34.94
CA VAL A 14 11.36 7.36 36.14
C VAL A 14 12.19 8.16 37.15
N ALA A 15 13.24 8.87 36.70
CA ALA A 15 14.05 9.72 37.57
C ALA A 15 13.19 10.81 38.26
N SER A 16 12.30 11.46 37.49
CA SER A 16 11.40 12.49 38.02
C SER A 16 10.40 11.93 39.04
N VAL A 17 9.86 10.72 38.79
CA VAL A 17 8.98 10.03 39.74
C VAL A 17 9.73 9.66 41.02
N CYS A 18 10.94 9.11 40.92
CA CYS A 18 11.78 8.80 42.08
C CYS A 18 12.14 10.05 42.90
N ALA A 19 12.39 11.20 42.24
CA ALA A 19 12.62 12.48 42.90
C ALA A 19 11.36 13.01 43.61
N THR A 20 10.17 12.75 43.05
CA THR A 20 8.88 13.12 43.66
C THR A 20 8.64 12.36 44.97
N PHE A 21 8.99 11.08 45.01
CA PHE A 21 8.86 10.23 46.20
C PHE A 21 10.03 10.37 47.18
N GLY A 22 10.99 11.27 46.93
CA GLY A 22 12.12 11.54 47.82
C GLY A 22 13.22 10.45 47.83
N ILE A 23 13.21 9.54 46.85
CA ILE A 23 14.26 8.52 46.68
C ILE A 23 15.53 9.15 46.08
N LEU A 24 15.33 10.16 45.22
CA LEU A 24 16.41 10.96 44.60
C LEU A 24 16.31 12.42 45.04
N PRO A 25 17.42 13.18 45.01
CA PRO A 25 17.41 14.62 45.23
C PRO A 25 16.42 15.33 44.30
N HIS A 26 15.80 16.41 44.78
CA HIS A 26 14.87 17.22 43.98
C HIS A 26 15.50 17.86 42.73
N GLU A 27 16.83 17.89 42.62
CA GLU A 27 17.53 18.30 41.40
C GLU A 27 17.22 17.41 40.19
N PHE A 28 16.68 16.20 40.41
CA PHE A 28 16.26 15.27 39.36
C PHE A 28 14.79 15.41 38.93
N PHE A 29 14.13 16.55 39.21
CA PHE A 29 12.81 16.86 38.65
C PHE A 29 12.90 17.24 37.17
N VAL A 30 12.88 16.24 36.29
CA VAL A 30 13.08 16.43 34.84
C VAL A 30 11.81 16.12 34.01
N TYR A 31 10.63 16.33 34.59
CA TYR A 31 9.33 16.09 33.91
C TYR A 31 9.19 16.86 32.60
N GLU A 32 9.70 18.08 32.57
CA GLU A 32 9.67 18.96 31.40
C GLU A 32 10.38 18.32 30.19
N THR A 33 11.54 17.69 30.41
CA THR A 33 12.26 17.01 29.32
C THR A 33 11.50 15.81 28.77
N ALA A 34 10.86 15.02 29.64
CA ALA A 34 10.07 13.86 29.20
C ALA A 34 8.87 14.30 28.35
N ILE A 35 8.17 15.36 28.77
CA ILE A 35 6.98 15.89 28.08
C ILE A 35 7.37 16.51 26.73
N PHE A 36 8.40 17.35 26.69
CA PHE A 36 8.83 17.97 25.44
C PHE A 36 9.38 16.96 24.44
N LEU A 37 10.22 16.01 24.91
CA LEU A 37 10.77 14.98 24.04
C LEU A 37 9.65 14.10 23.45
N ALA A 38 8.68 13.70 24.26
CA ALA A 38 7.51 12.96 23.79
C ALA A 38 6.66 13.77 22.79
N THR A 39 6.48 15.06 23.04
CA THR A 39 5.69 15.95 22.17
C THR A 39 6.34 16.11 20.81
N PHE A 40 7.62 16.49 20.76
CA PHE A 40 8.34 16.66 19.49
C PHE A 40 8.44 15.36 18.69
N LEU A 41 8.59 14.22 19.37
CA LEU A 41 8.58 12.91 18.71
C LEU A 41 7.23 12.63 18.03
N ASN A 42 6.12 12.88 18.73
CA ASN A 42 4.78 12.67 18.18
C ASN A 42 4.49 13.62 17.01
N ILE A 43 4.94 14.88 17.09
CA ILE A 43 4.84 15.83 15.97
C ILE A 43 5.65 15.32 14.77
N GLY A 44 6.87 14.82 15.00
CA GLY A 44 7.69 14.23 13.94
C GLY A 44 7.01 13.05 13.25
N LYS A 45 6.47 12.09 14.02
CA LYS A 45 5.70 10.95 13.49
C LYS A 45 4.48 11.41 12.71
N TYR A 46 3.74 12.39 13.23
CA TYR A 46 2.58 12.96 12.53
C TYR A 46 2.96 13.57 11.16
N LEU A 47 4.08 14.31 11.10
CA LEU A 47 4.58 14.87 9.84
C LEU A 47 5.05 13.78 8.86
N GLU A 48 5.68 12.71 9.36
CA GLU A 48 6.08 11.55 8.56
C GLU A 48 4.87 10.85 7.93
N ASP A 49 3.85 10.55 8.74
CA ASP A 49 2.62 9.89 8.29
C ASP A 49 1.87 10.75 7.26
N ARG A 50 1.80 12.07 7.51
CA ARG A 50 1.19 13.03 6.58
C ARG A 50 1.93 13.07 5.24
N ALA A 51 3.25 12.94 5.24
CA ALA A 51 4.04 12.89 4.01
C ALA A 51 3.81 11.56 3.25
N ARG A 52 3.73 10.44 3.97
CA ARG A 52 3.51 9.09 3.38
C ARG A 52 2.12 8.94 2.73
N SER A 53 1.10 9.59 3.28
CA SER A 53 -0.31 9.47 2.84
C SER A 53 -0.58 9.95 1.40
N ARG A 54 0.27 10.82 0.83
CA ARG A 54 0.03 11.41 -0.51
C ARG A 54 0.13 10.42 -1.69
N THR A 55 0.62 9.21 -1.49
CA THR A 55 0.92 8.26 -2.59
C THR A 55 -0.19 7.23 -2.86
N SER A 56 -1.11 6.99 -1.91
CA SER A 56 -2.06 5.87 -1.99
C SER A 56 -3.29 6.12 -2.88
N GLY A 57 -3.50 7.36 -3.36
CA GLY A 57 -4.70 7.73 -4.10
C GLY A 57 -4.79 7.17 -5.53
N THR A 58 -3.66 6.85 -6.15
CA THR A 58 -3.61 6.47 -7.57
C THR A 58 -4.05 5.04 -7.81
N ILE A 59 -3.81 4.12 -6.86
CA ILE A 59 -4.20 2.70 -6.99
C ILE A 59 -5.73 2.55 -6.98
N LYS A 60 -6.44 3.33 -6.14
CA LYS A 60 -7.92 3.31 -6.10
C LYS A 60 -8.57 3.69 -7.43
N LYS A 61 -7.95 4.57 -8.22
CA LYS A 61 -8.47 4.95 -9.54
C LYS A 61 -8.33 3.84 -10.59
N LEU A 62 -7.40 2.91 -10.40
CA LEU A 62 -7.29 1.72 -11.25
C LEU A 62 -8.41 0.71 -10.94
N LEU A 63 -8.84 0.61 -9.68
CA LEU A 63 -9.93 -0.27 -9.26
C LEU A 63 -11.30 0.14 -9.83
N SER A 64 -11.55 1.44 -10.02
CA SER A 64 -12.80 1.95 -10.61
C SER A 64 -12.92 1.72 -12.13
N LEU A 65 -11.95 1.03 -12.75
CA LEU A 65 -11.97 0.75 -14.19
C LEU A 65 -12.71 -0.53 -14.55
N LYS A 66 -12.96 -1.43 -13.60
CA LYS A 66 -13.79 -2.61 -13.84
C LYS A 66 -15.26 -2.28 -13.58
N PRO A 67 -16.19 -2.73 -14.44
CA PRO A 67 -17.60 -2.61 -14.17
C PRO A 67 -17.99 -3.50 -12.97
N ASP A 68 -18.92 -3.03 -12.15
CA ASP A 68 -19.41 -3.77 -10.97
C ASP A 68 -20.30 -4.96 -11.35
N THR A 69 -20.89 -4.92 -12.55
CA THR A 69 -21.77 -5.95 -13.09
C THR A 69 -21.28 -6.51 -14.43
N ALA A 70 -21.67 -7.75 -14.70
CA ALA A 70 -21.43 -8.47 -15.94
C ALA A 70 -22.72 -9.16 -16.39
N THR A 71 -23.00 -9.12 -17.70
CA THR A 71 -24.12 -9.85 -18.29
C THR A 71 -23.64 -11.22 -18.76
N VAL A 72 -24.02 -12.28 -18.04
CA VAL A 72 -23.70 -13.67 -18.38
C VAL A 72 -24.85 -14.35 -19.13
N ILE A 73 -24.51 -15.30 -19.98
CA ILE A 73 -25.45 -16.22 -20.62
C ILE A 73 -25.38 -17.54 -19.86
N ARG A 74 -26.42 -17.84 -19.07
CA ARG A 74 -26.60 -19.13 -18.38
C ARG A 74 -27.99 -19.67 -18.72
N ASP A 75 -28.08 -20.97 -19.01
CA ASP A 75 -29.34 -21.62 -19.40
C ASP A 75 -30.08 -20.89 -20.55
N ASN A 76 -29.31 -20.36 -21.51
CA ASN A 76 -29.80 -19.62 -22.67
C ASN A 76 -30.54 -18.30 -22.34
N ASN A 77 -30.41 -17.81 -21.10
CA ASN A 77 -30.94 -16.53 -20.64
C ASN A 77 -29.80 -15.55 -20.32
N GLU A 78 -30.03 -14.27 -20.61
CA GLU A 78 -29.14 -13.19 -20.20
C GLU A 78 -29.44 -12.78 -18.76
N ILE A 79 -28.45 -12.94 -17.87
CA ILE A 79 -28.57 -12.61 -16.45
C ILE A 79 -27.48 -11.59 -16.11
N GLU A 80 -27.86 -10.48 -15.50
CA GLU A 80 -26.90 -9.54 -14.94
C GLU A 80 -26.51 -9.98 -13.53
N ILE A 81 -25.23 -10.27 -13.34
CA ILE A 81 -24.64 -10.67 -12.05
C ILE A 81 -23.51 -9.72 -11.68
N LYS A 82 -23.07 -9.73 -10.42
CA LYS A 82 -21.86 -8.99 -10.05
C LYS A 82 -20.64 -9.59 -10.73
N THR A 83 -19.67 -8.76 -11.07
CA THR A 83 -18.40 -9.22 -11.66
C THR A 83 -17.66 -10.21 -10.74
N GLU A 84 -17.92 -10.14 -9.44
CA GLU A 84 -17.41 -11.05 -8.41
C GLU A 84 -18.02 -12.47 -8.46
N ASP A 85 -19.25 -12.60 -8.98
CA ASP A 85 -20.01 -13.85 -9.06
C ASP A 85 -19.80 -14.59 -10.40
N VAL A 86 -18.98 -14.03 -11.28
CA VAL A 86 -18.60 -14.62 -12.57
C VAL A 86 -17.67 -15.80 -12.31
N VAL A 87 -17.89 -16.92 -13.01
CA VAL A 87 -17.09 -18.15 -12.90
C VAL A 87 -16.33 -18.41 -14.21
N VAL A 88 -15.17 -19.04 -14.13
CA VAL A 88 -14.39 -19.44 -15.32
C VAL A 88 -15.25 -20.33 -16.20
N GLY A 89 -15.28 -20.02 -17.50
CA GLY A 89 -16.12 -20.71 -18.48
C GLY A 89 -17.45 -20.03 -18.77
N ASP A 90 -17.89 -19.07 -17.95
CA ASP A 90 -19.10 -18.27 -18.24
C ASP A 90 -18.97 -17.55 -19.58
N SER A 91 -20.06 -17.56 -20.35
CA SER A 91 -20.19 -16.76 -21.57
C SER A 91 -20.75 -15.39 -21.20
N ILE A 92 -20.02 -14.33 -21.50
CA ILE A 92 -20.34 -12.95 -21.10
C ILE A 92 -20.59 -12.12 -22.34
N ILE A 93 -21.68 -11.35 -22.34
CA ILE A 93 -22.01 -10.40 -23.38
C ILE A 93 -21.36 -9.06 -23.04
N VAL A 94 -20.52 -8.57 -23.96
CA VAL A 94 -19.91 -7.24 -23.89
C VAL A 94 -20.53 -6.38 -24.98
N LYS A 95 -21.37 -5.42 -24.57
CA LYS A 95 -22.06 -4.50 -25.48
C LYS A 95 -21.07 -3.47 -26.07
N PRO A 96 -21.38 -2.87 -27.23
CA PRO A 96 -20.63 -1.71 -27.72
C PRO A 96 -20.57 -0.60 -26.66
N GLN A 97 -19.46 0.13 -26.59
CA GLN A 97 -19.19 1.19 -25.60
C GLN A 97 -19.22 0.73 -24.13
N SER A 98 -19.17 -0.58 -23.87
CA SER A 98 -19.06 -1.14 -22.52
C SER A 98 -17.66 -1.67 -22.25
N ARG A 99 -17.31 -1.76 -20.97
CA ARG A 99 -16.03 -2.30 -20.53
C ARG A 99 -16.10 -3.80 -20.42
N VAL A 100 -15.00 -4.46 -20.73
CA VAL A 100 -14.84 -5.90 -20.53
C VAL A 100 -14.75 -6.18 -19.01
N PRO A 101 -15.64 -7.01 -18.42
CA PRO A 101 -15.66 -7.21 -16.97
C PRO A 101 -14.49 -8.05 -16.46
N VAL A 102 -14.11 -9.10 -17.20
CA VAL A 102 -13.08 -10.09 -16.81
C VAL A 102 -12.21 -10.47 -18.00
N ASP A 103 -11.03 -11.03 -17.73
CA ASP A 103 -10.12 -11.50 -18.77
C ASP A 103 -10.68 -12.79 -19.41
N GLY A 104 -10.63 -12.87 -20.74
CA GLY A 104 -11.28 -13.96 -21.47
C GLY A 104 -10.84 -14.08 -22.92
N VAL A 105 -11.54 -14.94 -23.64
CA VAL A 105 -11.36 -15.15 -25.09
C VAL A 105 -12.67 -14.89 -25.81
N ILE A 106 -12.62 -14.23 -26.96
CA ILE A 106 -13.80 -13.99 -27.79
C ILE A 106 -14.25 -15.34 -28.37
N ILE A 107 -15.49 -15.74 -28.06
CA ILE A 107 -16.13 -16.93 -28.62
C ILE A 107 -17.13 -16.60 -29.72
N LYS A 108 -17.59 -15.33 -29.80
CA LYS A 108 -18.46 -14.87 -30.87
C LYS A 108 -18.26 -13.39 -31.18
N GLY A 109 -18.16 -13.07 -32.46
CA GLY A 109 -18.06 -11.70 -32.97
C GLY A 109 -16.63 -11.21 -33.16
N ALA A 110 -16.50 -10.00 -33.68
CA ALA A 110 -15.22 -9.33 -33.90
C ALA A 110 -15.41 -7.82 -33.79
N GLY A 111 -14.39 -7.09 -33.35
CA GLY A 111 -14.50 -5.65 -33.13
C GLY A 111 -13.18 -5.01 -32.71
N TYR A 112 -13.23 -3.70 -32.47
CA TYR A 112 -12.10 -2.94 -31.97
C TYR A 112 -12.21 -2.78 -30.46
N ILE A 113 -11.13 -3.11 -29.75
CA ILE A 113 -11.00 -2.95 -28.31
C ILE A 113 -9.93 -1.92 -28.03
N ASP A 114 -10.26 -0.95 -27.19
CA ASP A 114 -9.36 0.08 -26.71
C ASP A 114 -8.67 -0.40 -25.43
N GLU A 115 -7.41 -0.82 -25.61
CA GLU A 115 -6.53 -1.32 -24.55
C GLU A 115 -5.64 -0.20 -23.95
N SER A 116 -5.86 1.07 -24.32
CA SER A 116 -5.00 2.21 -23.93
C SER A 116 -4.79 2.35 -22.43
N MET A 117 -5.79 1.98 -21.63
CA MET A 117 -5.71 2.02 -20.16
C MET A 117 -4.76 0.98 -19.57
N VAL A 118 -4.48 -0.11 -20.29
CA VAL A 118 -3.64 -1.22 -19.83
C VAL A 118 -2.28 -1.20 -20.51
N THR A 119 -2.25 -1.03 -21.84
CA THR A 119 -1.02 -1.08 -22.64
C THR A 119 -0.38 0.29 -22.82
N GLY A 120 -1.15 1.38 -22.68
CA GLY A 120 -0.69 2.74 -23.00
C GLY A 120 -0.76 3.09 -24.48
N GLU A 121 -1.13 2.15 -25.35
CA GLU A 121 -1.24 2.39 -26.79
C GLU A 121 -2.59 3.04 -27.13
N SER A 122 -2.57 4.19 -27.80
CA SER A 122 -3.81 4.96 -28.08
C SER A 122 -4.65 4.38 -29.23
N VAL A 123 -4.10 3.44 -30.02
CA VAL A 123 -4.78 2.87 -31.18
C VAL A 123 -5.58 1.64 -30.75
N PRO A 124 -6.90 1.59 -30.99
CA PRO A 124 -7.70 0.40 -30.70
C PRO A 124 -7.23 -0.81 -31.51
N VAL A 125 -7.15 -1.96 -30.87
CA VAL A 125 -6.71 -3.21 -31.47
C VAL A 125 -7.91 -3.97 -32.00
N TYR A 126 -7.82 -4.44 -33.25
CA TYR A 126 -8.84 -5.33 -33.82
C TYR A 126 -8.71 -6.73 -33.23
N LYS A 127 -9.83 -7.29 -32.76
CA LYS A 127 -9.92 -8.61 -32.14
C LYS A 127 -11.07 -9.39 -32.77
N LYS A 128 -10.87 -10.70 -32.94
CA LYS A 128 -11.85 -11.64 -33.50
C LYS A 128 -11.95 -12.89 -32.63
N GLU A 129 -12.82 -13.81 -33.02
CA GLU A 129 -12.99 -15.11 -32.36
C GLU A 129 -11.63 -15.83 -32.19
N GLY A 130 -11.39 -16.34 -30.98
CA GLY A 130 -10.12 -16.94 -30.57
C GLY A 130 -9.11 -15.97 -29.95
N ASP A 131 -9.28 -14.65 -30.14
CA ASP A 131 -8.38 -13.66 -29.56
C ASP A 131 -8.68 -13.40 -28.08
N ARG A 132 -7.62 -13.10 -27.31
CA ARG A 132 -7.72 -12.75 -25.89
C ARG A 132 -8.12 -11.29 -25.69
N VAL A 133 -8.94 -11.06 -24.67
CA VAL A 133 -9.39 -9.74 -24.21
C VAL A 133 -9.05 -9.54 -22.74
N ILE A 134 -8.72 -8.30 -22.39
CA ILE A 134 -8.29 -7.93 -21.04
C ILE A 134 -9.44 -7.20 -20.34
N GLY A 135 -9.73 -7.56 -19.10
CA GLY A 135 -10.72 -6.91 -18.25
C GLY A 135 -10.33 -5.46 -17.95
N GLY A 136 -11.32 -4.57 -17.98
CA GLY A 136 -11.18 -3.12 -17.84
C GLY A 136 -10.97 -2.36 -19.15
N THR A 137 -10.71 -3.06 -20.26
CA THR A 137 -10.60 -2.48 -21.61
C THR A 137 -11.98 -2.11 -22.17
N LEU A 138 -12.04 -1.18 -23.13
CA LEU A 138 -13.29 -0.65 -23.67
C LEU A 138 -13.59 -1.27 -25.04
N ASN A 139 -14.74 -1.93 -25.16
CA ASN A 139 -15.26 -2.37 -26.45
C ASN A 139 -15.85 -1.17 -27.20
N LYS A 140 -15.38 -0.87 -28.42
CA LYS A 140 -15.82 0.33 -29.15
C LYS A 140 -17.14 0.12 -29.93
N ASN A 141 -17.21 -0.91 -30.78
CA ASN A 141 -18.18 -0.88 -31.89
C ASN A 141 -19.17 -2.05 -31.91
N ASN A 142 -18.72 -3.28 -31.68
CA ASN A 142 -19.52 -4.48 -31.98
C ASN A 142 -19.86 -5.24 -30.71
N LEU A 143 -20.99 -5.96 -30.70
CA LEU A 143 -21.29 -6.87 -29.60
C LEU A 143 -20.33 -8.06 -29.65
N LEU A 144 -19.71 -8.35 -28.51
CA LEU A 144 -18.79 -9.47 -28.36
C LEU A 144 -19.37 -10.44 -27.32
N VAL A 145 -19.24 -11.74 -27.58
CA VAL A 145 -19.43 -12.75 -26.55
C VAL A 145 -18.06 -13.31 -26.21
N ILE A 146 -17.68 -13.21 -24.95
CA ILE A 146 -16.40 -13.70 -24.46
C ILE A 146 -16.62 -14.84 -23.47
N GLN A 147 -15.70 -15.78 -23.42
CA GLN A 147 -15.65 -16.80 -22.39
C GLN A 147 -14.64 -16.37 -21.32
N ALA A 148 -15.10 -16.31 -20.06
CA ALA A 148 -14.25 -16.00 -18.92
C ALA A 148 -13.13 -17.04 -18.78
N GLN A 149 -11.86 -16.60 -18.75
CA GLN A 149 -10.72 -17.49 -18.51
C GLN A 149 -10.04 -17.21 -17.18
N VAL A 150 -9.86 -15.92 -16.85
CA VAL A 150 -9.12 -15.51 -15.66
C VAL A 150 -9.94 -14.49 -14.89
N LEU A 151 -10.08 -14.72 -13.59
CA LEU A 151 -10.94 -13.95 -12.70
C LEU A 151 -10.14 -13.28 -11.59
N GLY A 152 -10.73 -12.25 -10.98
CA GLY A 152 -10.29 -11.71 -9.69
C GLY A 152 -8.80 -11.37 -9.62
N SER A 153 -8.11 -11.97 -8.65
CA SER A 153 -6.69 -11.77 -8.32
C SER A 153 -5.72 -12.16 -9.42
N ASP A 154 -6.12 -13.08 -10.30
CA ASP A 154 -5.24 -13.58 -11.36
C ASP A 154 -5.34 -12.75 -12.64
N SER A 155 -6.31 -11.83 -12.73
CA SER A 155 -6.46 -10.96 -13.90
C SER A 155 -5.25 -10.06 -14.12
N VAL A 156 -5.00 -9.69 -15.37
CA VAL A 156 -3.89 -8.82 -15.78
C VAL A 156 -3.90 -7.53 -14.96
N LEU A 157 -5.07 -6.89 -14.78
CA LEU A 157 -5.20 -5.67 -14.00
C LEU A 157 -4.84 -5.88 -12.52
N SER A 158 -5.29 -6.98 -11.90
CA SER A 158 -4.96 -7.30 -10.50
C SER A 158 -3.46 -7.56 -10.34
N ARG A 159 -2.84 -8.20 -11.33
CA ARG A 159 -1.39 -8.42 -11.34
C ARG A 159 -0.62 -7.10 -11.46
N ILE A 160 -1.04 -6.18 -12.33
CA ILE A 160 -0.47 -4.83 -12.41
C ILE A 160 -0.59 -4.10 -11.06
N ILE A 161 -1.77 -4.15 -10.42
CA ILE A 161 -1.98 -3.56 -9.10
C ILE A 161 -1.03 -4.16 -8.07
N SER A 162 -0.89 -5.49 -8.04
CA SER A 162 0.01 -6.18 -7.10
C SER A 162 1.48 -5.80 -7.32
N LEU A 163 1.93 -5.65 -8.57
CA LEU A 163 3.28 -5.24 -8.91
C LEU A 163 3.56 -3.79 -8.48
N VAL A 164 2.60 -2.88 -8.71
CA VAL A 164 2.69 -1.49 -8.27
C VAL A 164 2.72 -1.41 -6.74
N GLN A 165 1.89 -2.20 -6.05
CA GLN A 165 1.85 -2.24 -4.59
C GLN A 165 3.17 -2.78 -4.01
N GLN A 166 3.70 -3.87 -4.55
CA GLN A 166 5.01 -4.41 -4.16
C GLN A 166 6.14 -3.38 -4.36
N ALA A 167 6.10 -2.63 -5.46
CA ALA A 167 7.07 -1.56 -5.72
C ALA A 167 6.96 -0.42 -4.69
N GLN A 168 5.74 -0.03 -4.29
CA GLN A 168 5.50 0.99 -3.27
C GLN A 168 5.84 0.53 -1.84
N GLU A 169 5.64 -0.75 -1.54
CA GLU A 169 5.97 -1.35 -0.23
C GLU A 169 7.47 -1.55 -0.04
N SER A 170 8.27 -1.44 -1.11
CA SER A 170 9.72 -1.47 -0.99
C SER A 170 10.20 -0.30 -0.13
N LYS A 171 10.63 -0.61 1.11
CA LYS A 171 11.06 0.39 2.09
C LYS A 171 12.04 1.38 1.43
N PRO A 172 11.77 2.69 1.47
CA PRO A 172 12.64 3.70 0.87
C PRO A 172 14.08 3.47 1.32
N ALA A 173 15.02 3.41 0.37
CA ALA A 173 16.42 3.12 0.66
C ALA A 173 17.01 4.04 1.75
N MET A 174 16.49 5.26 1.86
CA MET A 174 16.86 6.25 2.87
C MET A 174 16.53 5.83 4.31
N GLN A 175 15.41 5.12 4.54
CA GLN A 175 15.03 4.65 5.87
C GLN A 175 16.03 3.61 6.41
N ARG A 176 16.50 2.71 5.54
CA ARG A 176 17.51 1.70 5.90
C ARG A 176 18.86 2.31 6.26
N PHE A 177 19.23 3.43 5.63
CA PHE A 177 20.45 4.15 5.97
C PHE A 177 20.35 4.81 7.34
N ALA A 178 19.24 5.51 7.62
CA ALA A 178 18.99 6.12 8.92
C ALA A 178 18.99 5.07 10.06
N ASP A 179 18.33 3.92 9.86
CA ASP A 179 18.32 2.85 10.86
C ASP A 179 19.72 2.29 11.15
N ARG A 180 20.59 2.21 10.13
CA ARG A 180 21.98 1.77 10.32
C ARG A 180 22.78 2.77 11.14
N VAL A 181 22.63 4.07 10.88
CA VAL A 181 23.29 5.13 11.66
C VAL A 181 22.83 5.07 13.11
N VAL A 182 21.52 4.97 13.35
CA VAL A 182 20.94 4.85 14.69
C VAL A 182 21.43 3.59 15.40
N GLY A 183 21.59 2.47 14.68
CA GLY A 183 22.11 1.21 15.21
C GLY A 183 23.52 1.33 15.80
N TYR A 184 24.38 2.18 15.24
CA TYR A 184 25.70 2.47 15.81
C TYR A 184 25.68 3.59 16.86
N PHE A 185 24.81 4.58 16.70
CA PHE A 185 24.73 5.75 17.58
C PHE A 185 24.29 5.40 19.01
N ILE A 186 23.29 4.53 19.15
CA ILE A 186 22.76 4.11 20.46
C ILE A 186 23.84 3.46 21.36
N PRO A 187 24.54 2.40 20.93
CA PRO A 187 25.55 1.77 21.78
C PRO A 187 26.71 2.72 22.11
N VAL A 188 27.10 3.60 21.19
CA VAL A 188 28.16 4.60 21.44
C VAL A 188 27.75 5.55 22.57
N ILE A 189 26.53 6.09 22.55
CA ILE A 189 26.06 6.97 23.64
C ILE A 189 25.98 6.23 24.97
N LEU A 190 25.50 4.99 24.97
CA LEU A 190 25.42 4.19 26.20
C LEU A 190 26.81 3.94 26.80
N ILE A 191 27.82 3.67 25.96
CA ILE A 191 29.21 3.53 26.41
C ILE A 191 29.71 4.86 26.99
N ILE A 192 29.47 5.98 26.32
CA ILE A 192 29.90 7.31 26.82
C ILE A 192 29.24 7.62 28.16
N ALA A 193 27.93 7.39 28.28
CA ALA A 193 27.18 7.61 29.53
C ALA A 193 27.72 6.72 30.67
N PHE A 194 28.00 5.44 30.37
CA PHE A 194 28.59 4.52 31.34
C PHE A 194 29.99 4.96 31.78
N VAL A 195 30.87 5.30 30.83
CA VAL A 195 32.23 5.77 31.12
C VAL A 195 32.20 7.07 31.93
N ALA A 196 31.33 8.03 31.57
CA ALA A 196 31.17 9.26 32.32
C ALA A 196 30.70 9.01 33.76
N SER A 197 29.73 8.10 33.95
CA SER A 197 29.25 7.71 35.28
C SER A 197 30.34 7.05 36.13
N VAL A 198 31.13 6.16 35.55
CA VAL A 198 32.25 5.49 36.25
C VAL A 198 33.33 6.50 36.63
N LEU A 199 33.73 7.38 35.71
CA LEU A 199 34.73 8.40 35.98
C LEU A 199 34.27 9.33 37.11
N TRP A 200 33.02 9.79 37.07
CA TRP A 200 32.49 10.65 38.12
C TRP A 200 32.49 9.97 39.49
N TYR A 201 32.13 8.68 39.54
CA TYR A 201 32.13 7.89 40.77
C TYR A 201 33.53 7.63 41.35
N VAL A 202 34.56 7.50 40.50
CA VAL A 202 35.94 7.26 40.95
C VAL A 202 36.64 8.55 41.40
N PHE A 203 36.30 9.68 40.77
CA PHE A 203 36.92 10.98 41.05
C PHE A 203 36.15 11.85 42.07
N THR A 204 34.97 11.42 42.54
CA THR A 204 34.16 12.05 43.60
C THR A 204 34.11 11.15 44.82
#